data_AF-S3CWL8-F1
#
_entry.id   AF-S3CWL8-F1
#
_cell.length_a   1.000
_cell.length_b   1.000
_cell.length_c   1.000
_cell.angle_alpha   90.00
_cell.angle_beta   90.00
_cell.angle_gamma   90.00
#
_symmetry.space_group_name_H-M   'P 1'
#
loop_
_entity.id
_entity.type
_entity.pdbx_description
1 polymer ?
#
loop_
_entity_poly.entity_id
_entity_poly.type
_entity_poly.pdbx_seq_one_letter_code
_entity_poly.pdbx_strand_id
1 'polypeptide(L)'
;MPRELRKRKAPATEPEIAPATKKKPATKKGPVATAVAKVQEVAENVKDAAEEVLAPKAAPKAKSNGKVSASKVEVGSVIDLEGFGGEIETHEGEKTSLKKLVGESKAGVVLFTYPKASTPGCTKQACQFRDQYTLLTATGLSIYGLSKDSPKANSTFKEKQKLPYPLLCDPKGTLIKAITLLKSDGKITRGVFVIDKSGKIFAAEGGSPLGTVEVVEKLIKSGELTGGTAEGTNAASDEEVAKVAAQVADTAEKLDG
;
A
#
# COMPACT_ATOMS: atom_id res chain seq x y z
N MET A 1 -49.44 42.82 -6.76
CA MET A 1 -48.80 41.84 -5.84
C MET A 1 -49.90 40.91 -5.32
N PRO A 2 -49.62 39.67 -4.87
CA PRO A 2 -48.37 38.90 -4.95
C PRO A 2 -48.35 37.92 -6.16
N ARG A 3 -47.30 37.08 -6.29
CA ARG A 3 -47.30 35.89 -7.18
C ARG A 3 -47.32 34.62 -6.32
N GLU A 4 -48.20 33.67 -6.65
CA GLU A 4 -48.36 32.44 -5.87
C GLU A 4 -47.19 31.46 -5.98
N LEU A 5 -46.83 30.83 -4.86
CA LEU A 5 -45.82 29.77 -4.77
C LEU A 5 -46.37 28.40 -5.22
N ARG A 6 -46.46 28.19 -6.54
CA ARG A 6 -46.85 26.89 -7.11
C ARG A 6 -45.69 25.88 -7.03
N LYS A 7 -45.71 25.07 -5.96
CA LYS A 7 -44.78 23.95 -5.72
C LYS A 7 -44.83 22.94 -6.88
N ARG A 8 -43.69 22.33 -7.21
CA ARG A 8 -43.57 21.37 -8.33
C ARG A 8 -44.07 19.97 -7.96
N LYS A 9 -45.15 19.56 -8.64
CA LYS A 9 -45.41 18.23 -9.23
C LYS A 9 -44.85 16.99 -8.49
N ALA A 10 -45.74 16.26 -7.82
CA ALA A 10 -45.63 14.80 -7.66
C ALA A 10 -46.30 14.09 -8.87
N PRO A 11 -45.87 12.87 -9.24
CA PRO A 11 -46.54 12.05 -10.25
C PRO A 11 -47.74 11.24 -9.71
N ALA A 12 -48.59 10.78 -10.62
CA ALA A 12 -49.72 9.86 -10.40
C ALA A 12 -49.23 8.48 -9.90
N THR A 13 -49.87 7.81 -8.93
CA THR A 13 -51.19 7.13 -8.91
C THR A 13 -51.19 5.76 -9.59
N GLU A 14 -51.45 4.72 -8.79
CA GLU A 14 -51.97 3.41 -9.20
C GLU A 14 -53.07 3.01 -8.17
N PRO A 15 -54.19 2.36 -8.57
CA PRO A 15 -55.42 2.36 -7.78
C PRO A 15 -55.58 1.22 -6.75
N GLU A 16 -56.66 1.30 -5.97
CA GLU A 16 -56.96 0.51 -4.75
C GLU A 16 -58.23 -0.38 -4.91
N ILE A 17 -58.54 -1.17 -3.87
CA ILE A 17 -59.84 -1.79 -3.50
C ILE A 17 -60.12 -3.23 -4.00
N ALA A 18 -59.82 -4.21 -3.12
CA ALA A 18 -60.76 -5.09 -2.35
C ALA A 18 -61.91 -5.87 -3.07
N PRO A 19 -62.65 -6.84 -2.45
CA PRO A 19 -63.22 -6.85 -1.08
C PRO A 19 -63.01 -8.16 -0.25
N ALA A 20 -63.66 -8.27 0.91
CA ALA A 20 -63.47 -9.38 1.88
C ALA A 20 -64.72 -9.74 2.73
N THR A 21 -64.80 -10.99 3.21
CA THR A 21 -65.70 -11.50 4.29
C THR A 21 -65.01 -12.67 5.02
N LYS A 22 -64.82 -12.74 6.36
CA LYS A 22 -65.68 -12.56 7.57
C LYS A 22 -66.48 -13.81 8.01
N LYS A 23 -66.01 -14.53 9.05
CA LYS A 23 -66.73 -14.80 10.34
C LYS A 23 -65.91 -15.64 11.37
N LYS A 24 -66.36 -15.59 12.64
CA LYS A 24 -65.90 -16.25 13.91
C LYS A 24 -67.10 -17.08 14.47
N PRO A 25 -67.10 -17.79 15.64
CA PRO A 25 -66.11 -18.00 16.72
C PRO A 25 -65.85 -19.53 16.97
N ALA A 26 -65.51 -20.14 18.13
CA ALA A 26 -65.36 -19.75 19.55
C ALA A 26 -64.54 -20.76 20.41
N THR A 27 -64.04 -20.32 21.58
CA THR A 27 -63.61 -21.13 22.77
C THR A 27 -62.40 -22.08 22.65
N LYS A 28 -61.65 -22.46 23.71
CA LYS A 28 -61.84 -22.33 25.19
C LYS A 28 -60.47 -22.35 25.95
N LYS A 29 -60.38 -21.61 27.08
CA LYS A 29 -59.40 -21.67 28.20
C LYS A 29 -57.90 -21.36 27.94
N GLY A 30 -57.27 -20.68 28.92
CA GLY A 30 -55.82 -20.50 29.09
C GLY A 30 -55.27 -21.37 30.25
N PRO A 31 -54.21 -20.96 30.99
CA PRO A 31 -53.98 -19.60 31.50
C PRO A 31 -52.58 -18.98 31.24
N VAL A 32 -52.38 -17.78 31.80
CA VAL A 32 -51.29 -16.79 31.63
C VAL A 32 -50.03 -16.99 32.48
N ALA A 33 -48.88 -16.53 31.97
CA ALA A 33 -47.89 -15.62 32.59
C ALA A 33 -46.76 -15.36 31.55
N THR A 34 -46.36 -14.14 31.12
CA THR A 34 -45.96 -12.90 31.83
C THR A 34 -44.60 -13.03 32.56
N ALA A 35 -43.57 -12.18 32.41
CA ALA A 35 -43.00 -11.35 31.32
C ALA A 35 -41.73 -10.60 31.86
N VAL A 36 -40.91 -10.00 30.97
CA VAL A 36 -39.92 -8.90 31.17
C VAL A 36 -38.69 -9.02 32.12
N ALA A 37 -37.57 -8.44 31.63
CA ALA A 37 -36.44 -7.78 32.37
C ALA A 37 -35.44 -8.65 33.18
N LYS A 38 -34.18 -8.23 33.49
CA LYS A 38 -33.16 -7.28 32.92
C LYS A 38 -31.86 -7.36 33.80
N VAL A 39 -30.68 -6.97 33.27
CA VAL A 39 -29.42 -6.56 34.01
C VAL A 39 -28.33 -7.63 34.37
N GLN A 40 -27.09 -7.31 33.95
CA GLN A 40 -25.69 -7.60 34.39
C GLN A 40 -25.24 -8.69 35.42
N GLU A 41 -24.21 -9.47 34.98
CA GLU A 41 -22.80 -9.53 35.51
C GLU A 41 -22.43 -10.29 36.83
N VAL A 42 -21.13 -10.67 36.93
CA VAL A 42 -20.40 -11.28 38.09
C VAL A 42 -20.69 -12.78 38.38
N ALA A 43 -19.80 -13.63 38.95
CA ALA A 43 -18.38 -13.97 38.70
C ALA A 43 -18.00 -15.29 39.46
N GLU A 44 -16.80 -15.85 39.18
CA GLU A 44 -16.01 -16.83 39.96
C GLU A 44 -16.61 -18.17 40.48
N ASN A 45 -16.10 -19.30 39.95
CA ASN A 45 -15.56 -20.46 40.69
C ASN A 45 -14.91 -21.46 39.68
N VAL A 46 -13.96 -22.37 39.97
CA VAL A 46 -12.65 -22.30 40.66
C VAL A 46 -11.92 -23.65 40.44
N LYS A 47 -10.64 -23.63 39.99
CA LYS A 47 -9.53 -24.63 40.16
C LYS A 47 -9.76 -26.10 39.67
N ASP A 48 -8.91 -26.68 38.80
CA ASP A 48 -7.53 -27.26 39.00
C ASP A 48 -7.61 -28.75 39.47
N ALA A 49 -6.89 -29.77 38.94
CA ALA A 49 -5.86 -29.90 37.88
C ALA A 49 -5.80 -31.35 37.29
N ALA A 50 -5.05 -31.52 36.17
CA ALA A 50 -4.26 -32.70 35.69
C ALA A 50 -4.90 -34.13 35.65
N GLU A 51 -4.39 -35.15 34.93
CA GLU A 51 -3.26 -35.32 33.98
C GLU A 51 -3.76 -36.27 32.86
N GLU A 52 -3.39 -36.17 31.57
CA GLU A 52 -2.20 -36.71 30.86
C GLU A 52 -2.48 -36.47 29.32
N VAL A 53 -1.73 -36.80 28.25
CA VAL A 53 -0.50 -37.55 27.91
C VAL A 53 0.19 -36.90 26.67
N LEU A 54 1.32 -37.45 26.21
CA LEU A 54 1.82 -37.46 24.82
C LEU A 54 2.02 -36.11 24.09
N ALA A 55 3.03 -35.36 24.53
CA ALA A 55 3.98 -34.71 23.60
C ALA A 55 5.13 -35.70 23.26
N PRO A 56 5.94 -35.53 22.19
CA PRO A 56 6.92 -34.42 22.06
C PRO A 56 6.95 -33.82 20.62
N LYS A 57 7.83 -32.88 20.20
CA LYS A 57 9.14 -32.48 20.73
C LYS A 57 9.52 -31.02 20.41
N ALA A 58 9.87 -30.28 21.47
CA ALA A 58 10.73 -29.08 21.53
C ALA A 58 10.82 -28.13 20.31
N ALA A 59 10.14 -26.98 20.41
CA ALA A 59 10.61 -25.74 19.78
C ALA A 59 11.73 -25.10 20.65
N PRO A 60 12.86 -24.65 20.08
CA PRO A 60 13.89 -23.95 20.85
C PRO A 60 13.42 -22.54 21.24
N LYS A 61 13.32 -22.26 22.54
CA LYS A 61 13.00 -20.92 23.07
C LYS A 61 14.18 -19.95 22.90
N ALA A 62 14.38 -19.44 21.69
CA ALA A 62 15.35 -18.38 21.42
C ALA A 62 14.88 -17.06 22.08
N LYS A 63 15.52 -16.68 23.19
CA LYS A 63 15.40 -15.33 23.76
C LYS A 63 16.11 -14.33 22.84
N SER A 64 15.45 -13.88 21.78
CA SER A 64 15.98 -12.79 20.94
C SER A 64 15.86 -11.46 21.68
N ASN A 65 16.83 -11.16 22.55
CA ASN A 65 16.99 -9.85 23.19
C ASN A 65 17.56 -8.84 22.18
N GLY A 66 16.84 -8.69 21.06
CA GLY A 66 17.23 -7.90 19.91
C GLY A 66 17.07 -6.41 20.19
N LYS A 67 18.14 -5.78 20.66
CA LYS A 67 18.27 -4.32 20.72
C LYS A 67 18.24 -3.76 19.30
N VAL A 68 17.04 -3.55 18.76
CA VAL A 68 16.79 -2.84 17.48
C VAL A 68 17.35 -1.45 17.65
N SER A 69 18.60 -1.29 17.23
CA SER A 69 19.34 -0.05 17.39
C SER A 69 18.83 0.89 16.32
N ALA A 70 18.15 1.95 16.74
CA ALA A 70 17.61 2.96 15.85
C ALA A 70 18.74 3.85 15.31
N SER A 71 19.57 3.26 14.43
CA SER A 71 20.44 4.01 13.54
C SER A 71 19.54 4.98 12.76
N LYS A 72 19.75 6.27 13.01
CA LYS A 72 18.93 7.33 12.43
C LYS A 72 19.06 7.26 10.91
N VAL A 73 17.93 7.07 10.23
CA VAL A 73 17.88 7.03 8.75
C VAL A 73 18.14 8.44 8.25
N GLU A 74 19.31 8.63 7.63
CA GLU A 74 19.74 9.89 7.02
C GLU A 74 20.06 9.67 5.54
N VAL A 75 19.65 10.61 4.69
CA VAL A 75 19.90 10.52 3.24
C VAL A 75 21.40 10.53 2.97
N GLY A 76 21.85 9.67 2.05
CA GLY A 76 23.27 9.44 1.74
C GLY A 76 23.92 8.35 2.60
N SER A 77 23.36 7.99 3.76
CA SER A 77 23.89 6.90 4.59
C SER A 77 23.59 5.53 3.99
N VAL A 78 24.50 4.57 4.22
CA VAL A 78 24.29 3.14 3.97
C VAL A 78 23.76 2.49 5.24
N ILE A 79 22.68 1.71 5.13
CA ILE A 79 22.16 0.89 6.23
C ILE A 79 22.50 -0.59 6.04
N ASP A 80 22.75 -1.28 7.15
CA ASP A 80 22.68 -2.73 7.18
C ASP A 80 21.24 -3.18 6.91
N LEU A 81 21.07 -4.08 5.96
CA LEU A 81 19.77 -4.66 5.58
C LEU A 81 19.40 -5.88 6.45
N GLU A 82 20.33 -6.43 7.23
CA GLU A 82 20.09 -7.60 8.07
C GLU A 82 19.16 -7.27 9.24
N GLY A 83 17.95 -7.82 9.21
CA GLY A 83 16.92 -7.57 10.23
C GLY A 83 16.28 -6.17 10.20
N PHE A 84 16.70 -5.28 9.31
CA PHE A 84 16.16 -3.92 9.21
C PHE A 84 14.65 -3.94 8.91
N GLY A 85 13.86 -3.30 9.78
CA GLY A 85 12.40 -3.29 9.72
C GLY A 85 11.69 -4.59 10.10
N GLY A 86 12.42 -5.71 10.26
CA GLY A 86 11.87 -7.02 10.62
C GLY A 86 11.14 -7.75 9.48
N GLU A 87 10.31 -8.73 9.86
CA GLU A 87 9.39 -9.41 8.92
C GLU A 87 8.16 -8.54 8.63
N ILE A 88 7.78 -8.49 7.36
CA ILE A 88 6.53 -7.93 6.82
C ILE A 88 5.86 -8.94 5.88
N GLU A 89 4.63 -8.69 5.48
CA GLU A 89 3.86 -9.57 4.57
C GLU A 89 3.53 -8.85 3.26
N THR A 90 3.39 -9.58 2.15
CA THR A 90 2.77 -9.04 0.93
C THR A 90 1.24 -9.08 1.04
N HIS A 91 0.57 -8.42 0.11
CA HIS A 91 -0.88 -8.51 -0.05
C HIS A 91 -1.42 -9.92 -0.39
N GLU A 92 -0.60 -10.82 -0.95
CA GLU A 92 -0.91 -12.26 -1.07
C GLU A 92 -0.76 -13.01 0.27
N GLY A 93 -0.13 -12.41 1.28
CA GLY A 93 0.20 -13.04 2.57
C GLY A 93 1.57 -13.72 2.60
N GLU A 94 2.43 -13.49 1.61
CA GLU A 94 3.79 -14.03 1.61
C GLU A 94 4.71 -13.24 2.55
N LYS A 95 5.52 -13.91 3.38
CA LYS A 95 6.52 -13.24 4.22
C LYS A 95 7.69 -12.69 3.41
N THR A 96 8.09 -11.46 3.71
CA THR A 96 9.25 -10.80 3.12
C THR A 96 9.92 -9.85 4.12
N SER A 97 11.05 -9.26 3.71
CA SER A 97 11.85 -8.30 4.47
C SER A 97 12.55 -7.33 3.52
N LEU A 98 13.05 -6.19 4.00
CA LEU A 98 13.71 -5.21 3.14
C LEU A 98 14.88 -5.82 2.36
N LYS A 99 15.69 -6.67 3.02
CA LYS A 99 16.80 -7.39 2.38
C LYS A 99 16.36 -8.26 1.19
N LYS A 100 15.22 -8.97 1.30
CA LYS A 100 14.68 -9.79 0.22
C LYS A 100 14.24 -8.93 -0.97
N LEU A 101 13.44 -7.88 -0.71
CA LEU A 101 12.95 -6.97 -1.76
C LEU A 101 14.10 -6.25 -2.49
N VAL A 102 15.13 -5.81 -1.76
CA VAL A 102 16.33 -5.19 -2.35
C VAL A 102 17.13 -6.20 -3.17
N GLY A 103 17.29 -7.44 -2.69
CA GLY A 103 17.94 -8.52 -3.43
C GLY A 103 17.25 -8.84 -4.77
N GLU A 104 15.91 -8.91 -4.76
CA GLU A 104 15.04 -9.18 -5.91
C GLU A 104 14.97 -8.01 -6.92
N SER A 105 15.22 -6.77 -6.49
CA SER A 105 15.23 -5.59 -7.36
C SER A 105 16.43 -5.58 -8.34
N LYS A 106 16.35 -4.82 -9.45
CA LYS A 106 17.50 -4.67 -10.37
C LYS A 106 18.44 -3.52 -9.96
N ALA A 107 17.88 -2.38 -9.56
CA ALA A 107 18.64 -1.19 -9.16
C ALA A 107 18.41 -0.76 -7.70
N GLY A 108 17.23 -1.03 -7.15
CA GLY A 108 16.83 -0.55 -5.83
C GLY A 108 15.33 -0.67 -5.60
N VAL A 109 14.90 -0.20 -4.42
CA VAL A 109 13.53 -0.31 -3.93
C VAL A 109 12.98 1.07 -3.57
N VAL A 110 11.76 1.34 -4.04
CA VAL A 110 10.95 2.51 -3.70
C VAL A 110 9.78 2.06 -2.83
N LEU A 111 9.77 2.48 -1.56
CA LEU A 111 8.66 2.25 -0.63
C LEU A 111 7.90 3.56 -0.43
N PHE A 112 6.63 3.64 -0.87
CA PHE A 112 5.77 4.77 -0.51
C PHE A 112 4.83 4.40 0.63
N THR A 113 4.82 5.17 1.71
CA THR A 113 3.96 4.91 2.87
C THR A 113 2.61 5.60 2.74
N TYR A 114 1.55 4.94 3.18
CA TYR A 114 0.21 5.53 3.22
C TYR A 114 -0.58 5.18 4.50
N PRO A 115 -1.32 6.13 5.11
CA PRO A 115 -2.03 5.89 6.38
C PRO A 115 -3.09 4.79 6.39
N LYS A 116 -3.82 4.61 5.28
CA LYS A 116 -4.89 3.60 5.16
C LYS A 116 -5.30 3.37 3.70
N ALA A 117 -5.38 2.11 3.28
CA ALA A 117 -5.84 1.68 1.97
C ALA A 117 -7.23 2.23 1.60
N SER A 118 -7.49 2.40 0.30
CA SER A 118 -8.79 2.88 -0.26
C SER A 118 -9.32 4.23 0.24
N THR A 119 -8.54 5.02 0.99
CA THR A 119 -8.94 6.38 1.42
C THR A 119 -8.52 7.44 0.38
N PRO A 120 -9.27 8.56 0.19
CA PRO A 120 -9.08 9.44 -0.97
C PRO A 120 -7.65 9.95 -1.20
N GLY A 121 -6.92 10.33 -0.14
CA GLY A 121 -5.53 10.78 -0.26
C GLY A 121 -4.54 9.66 -0.60
N CYS A 122 -4.80 8.43 -0.13
CA CYS A 122 -3.98 7.26 -0.43
C CYS A 122 -4.27 6.70 -1.83
N THR A 123 -5.54 6.72 -2.24
CA THR A 123 -5.96 6.40 -3.61
C THR A 123 -5.30 7.35 -4.61
N LYS A 124 -5.28 8.67 -4.35
CA LYS A 124 -4.56 9.63 -5.21
C LYS A 124 -3.07 9.29 -5.34
N GLN A 125 -2.39 9.03 -4.22
CA GLN A 125 -0.96 8.67 -4.23
C GLN A 125 -0.68 7.38 -5.01
N ALA A 126 -1.45 6.31 -4.74
CA ALA A 126 -1.27 5.03 -5.41
C ALA A 126 -1.60 5.10 -6.92
N CYS A 127 -2.65 5.81 -7.31
CA CYS A 127 -2.94 6.04 -8.73
C CYS A 127 -1.77 6.78 -9.42
N GLN A 128 -1.15 7.77 -8.78
CA GLN A 128 -0.01 8.48 -9.37
C GLN A 128 1.25 7.58 -9.51
N PHE A 129 1.54 6.72 -8.52
CA PHE A 129 2.60 5.70 -8.66
C PHE A 129 2.28 4.63 -9.73
N ARG A 130 1.00 4.32 -9.99
CA ARG A 130 0.57 3.49 -11.14
C ARG A 130 0.77 4.23 -12.46
N ASP A 131 0.31 5.48 -12.53
CA ASP A 131 0.27 6.26 -13.77
C ASP A 131 1.69 6.65 -14.25
N GLN A 132 2.66 6.77 -13.32
CA GLN A 132 4.09 6.92 -13.62
C GLN A 132 4.90 5.61 -13.58
N TYR A 133 4.27 4.44 -13.40
CA TYR A 133 4.98 3.18 -13.11
C TYR A 133 6.07 2.83 -14.13
N THR A 134 5.78 2.93 -15.43
CA THR A 134 6.75 2.63 -16.50
C THR A 134 7.98 3.52 -16.44
N LEU A 135 7.81 4.83 -16.17
CA LEU A 135 8.91 5.78 -16.02
C LEU A 135 9.72 5.46 -14.77
N LEU A 136 9.05 5.28 -13.64
CA LEU A 136 9.70 5.07 -12.34
C LEU A 136 10.44 3.72 -12.24
N THR A 137 10.03 2.71 -13.01
CA THR A 137 10.69 1.41 -13.09
C THR A 137 11.72 1.28 -14.22
N ALA A 138 11.85 2.28 -15.11
CA ALA A 138 12.71 2.23 -16.29
C ALA A 138 14.20 1.99 -15.95
N THR A 139 14.67 2.55 -14.83
CA THR A 139 16.04 2.35 -14.31
C THR A 139 16.23 1.03 -13.55
N GLY A 140 15.22 0.16 -13.47
CA GLY A 140 15.27 -1.11 -12.75
C GLY A 140 14.87 -1.04 -11.27
N LEU A 141 14.22 0.05 -10.85
CA LEU A 141 13.67 0.19 -9.49
C LEU A 141 12.40 -0.65 -9.31
N SER A 142 12.27 -1.31 -8.16
CA SER A 142 11.05 -2.03 -7.76
C SER A 142 10.22 -1.15 -6.81
N ILE A 143 8.95 -0.93 -7.15
CA ILE A 143 8.04 -0.05 -6.40
C ILE A 143 7.09 -0.87 -5.53
N TYR A 144 6.89 -0.44 -4.28
CA TYR A 144 5.96 -1.05 -3.33
C TYR A 144 5.22 0.02 -2.54
N GLY A 145 3.92 -0.20 -2.31
CA GLY A 145 3.15 0.61 -1.36
C GLY A 145 3.10 -0.05 0.01
N LEU A 146 3.44 0.68 1.08
CA LEU A 146 3.57 0.17 2.45
C LEU A 146 2.54 0.78 3.41
N SER A 147 1.82 -0.06 4.16
CA SER A 147 0.90 0.38 5.21
C SER A 147 0.75 -0.63 6.35
N LYS A 148 0.00 -0.24 7.40
CA LYS A 148 -0.41 -1.14 8.49
C LYS A 148 -1.73 -1.90 8.19
N ASP A 149 -2.25 -1.83 6.97
CA ASP A 149 -3.45 -2.57 6.56
C ASP A 149 -3.15 -4.08 6.39
N SER A 150 -4.19 -4.92 6.47
CA SER A 150 -4.06 -6.37 6.30
C SER A 150 -3.94 -6.79 4.82
N PRO A 151 -3.39 -7.99 4.53
CA PRO A 151 -3.24 -8.48 3.15
C PRO A 151 -4.54 -8.40 2.34
N LYS A 152 -5.66 -8.84 2.91
CA LYS A 152 -6.99 -8.75 2.28
C LYS A 152 -7.42 -7.31 1.94
N ALA A 153 -7.12 -6.34 2.81
CA ALA A 153 -7.45 -4.93 2.56
C ALA A 153 -6.58 -4.33 1.44
N ASN A 154 -5.29 -4.72 1.39
CA ASN A 154 -4.37 -4.28 0.35
C ASN A 154 -4.66 -4.95 -1.00
N SER A 155 -4.97 -6.24 -1.07
CA SER A 155 -5.41 -6.89 -2.32
C SER A 155 -6.68 -6.25 -2.89
N THR A 156 -7.70 -6.05 -2.04
CA THR A 156 -8.92 -5.30 -2.40
C THR A 156 -8.62 -3.90 -2.97
N PHE A 157 -7.58 -3.22 -2.46
CA PHE A 157 -7.17 -1.89 -2.90
C PHE A 157 -6.38 -1.93 -4.23
N LYS A 158 -5.46 -2.88 -4.38
CA LYS A 158 -4.71 -3.14 -5.62
C LYS A 158 -5.65 -3.45 -6.78
N GLU A 159 -6.57 -4.38 -6.59
CA GLU A 159 -7.58 -4.77 -7.58
C GLU A 159 -8.41 -3.56 -8.02
N LYS A 160 -9.02 -2.84 -7.06
CA LYS A 160 -9.91 -1.70 -7.34
C LYS A 160 -9.23 -0.54 -8.05
N GLN A 161 -7.93 -0.33 -7.81
CA GLN A 161 -7.16 0.76 -8.46
C GLN A 161 -6.28 0.28 -9.61
N LYS A 162 -6.28 -1.03 -9.94
CA LYS A 162 -5.44 -1.67 -10.95
C LYS A 162 -3.95 -1.32 -10.78
N LEU A 163 -3.42 -1.45 -9.56
CA LEU A 163 -2.01 -1.13 -9.29
C LEU A 163 -1.10 -2.25 -9.83
N PRO A 164 -0.09 -1.95 -10.66
CA PRO A 164 0.77 -2.96 -11.30
C PRO A 164 1.81 -3.56 -10.33
N TYR A 165 2.05 -2.89 -9.21
CA TYR A 165 3.01 -3.30 -8.18
C TYR A 165 2.36 -4.06 -7.01
N PRO A 166 3.13 -4.84 -6.24
CA PRO A 166 2.70 -5.41 -4.96
C PRO A 166 2.50 -4.34 -3.87
N LEU A 167 1.65 -4.67 -2.89
CA LEU A 167 1.49 -3.89 -1.66
C LEU A 167 2.01 -4.69 -0.46
N LEU A 168 2.54 -3.98 0.52
CA LEU A 168 3.19 -4.51 1.72
C LEU A 168 2.39 -4.17 2.98
N CYS A 169 2.28 -5.17 3.84
CA CYS A 169 1.55 -5.17 5.09
C CYS A 169 2.54 -5.25 6.27
N ASP A 170 2.66 -4.15 7.00
CA ASP A 170 3.44 -4.05 8.23
C ASP A 170 2.49 -3.81 9.43
N PRO A 171 1.72 -4.83 9.87
CA PRO A 171 0.73 -4.65 10.94
C PRO A 171 1.37 -4.23 12.29
N LYS A 172 2.65 -4.53 12.48
CA LYS A 172 3.43 -4.11 13.66
C LYS A 172 3.85 -2.63 13.53
N GLY A 173 4.16 -2.17 12.33
CA GLY A 173 4.76 -0.86 12.04
C GLY A 173 6.27 -0.85 12.22
N THR A 174 6.95 -2.01 12.17
CA THR A 174 8.38 -2.12 12.44
C THR A 174 9.25 -1.58 11.30
N LEU A 175 8.89 -1.81 10.04
CA LEU A 175 9.58 -1.22 8.90
C LEU A 175 9.21 0.26 8.75
N ILE A 176 7.93 0.60 8.89
CA ILE A 176 7.46 2.00 8.82
C ILE A 176 8.13 2.87 9.91
N LYS A 177 8.39 2.32 11.10
CA LYS A 177 9.15 2.99 12.16
C LYS A 177 10.66 3.06 11.85
N ALA A 178 11.23 1.99 11.29
CA ALA A 178 12.66 1.96 10.96
C ALA A 178 13.01 3.03 9.91
N ILE A 179 12.19 3.18 8.85
CA ILE A 179 12.34 4.24 7.82
C ILE A 179 11.84 5.63 8.28
N THR A 180 11.72 5.86 9.60
CA THR A 180 11.26 7.11 10.26
C THR A 180 9.89 7.67 9.87
N LEU A 181 9.12 6.98 9.01
CA LEU A 181 7.78 7.37 8.55
C LEU A 181 6.64 6.95 9.51
N LEU A 182 6.95 6.66 10.78
CA LEU A 182 5.97 6.47 11.86
C LEU A 182 6.13 7.57 12.92
N LYS A 183 5.03 8.25 13.26
CA LYS A 183 5.00 9.26 14.32
C LYS A 183 5.00 8.64 15.72
N SER A 184 5.38 9.43 16.72
CA SER A 184 5.37 9.02 18.14
C SER A 184 3.98 8.62 18.66
N ASP A 185 2.90 9.15 18.06
CA ASP A 185 1.51 8.79 18.35
C ASP A 185 1.02 7.53 17.58
N GLY A 186 1.94 6.80 16.93
CA GLY A 186 1.66 5.59 16.16
C GLY A 186 1.00 5.83 14.80
N LYS A 187 0.76 7.09 14.39
CA LYS A 187 0.21 7.39 13.05
C LYS A 187 1.29 7.29 11.98
N ILE A 188 0.95 6.68 10.84
CA ILE A 188 1.81 6.63 9.66
C ILE A 188 1.92 8.05 9.07
N THR A 189 3.15 8.52 8.83
CA THR A 189 3.41 9.66 7.97
C THR A 189 3.35 9.18 6.52
N ARG A 190 2.53 9.83 5.67
CA ARG A 190 2.61 9.63 4.22
C ARG A 190 3.96 10.14 3.74
N GLY A 191 4.70 9.33 3.00
CA GLY A 191 6.05 9.66 2.58
C GLY A 191 6.59 8.69 1.54
N VAL A 192 7.88 8.82 1.27
CA VAL A 192 8.63 7.91 0.40
C VAL A 192 10.00 7.62 1.00
N PHE A 193 10.43 6.37 0.84
CA PHE A 193 11.75 5.87 1.17
C PHE A 193 12.34 5.22 -0.08
N VAL A 194 13.58 5.58 -0.43
CA VAL A 194 14.27 5.09 -1.64
C VAL A 194 15.66 4.61 -1.25
N ILE A 195 15.98 3.37 -1.65
CA ILE A 195 17.22 2.67 -1.34
C ILE A 195 17.72 1.92 -2.57
N ASP A 196 19.03 1.84 -2.79
CA ASP A 196 19.64 1.04 -3.87
C ASP A 196 19.94 -0.41 -3.45
N LYS A 197 20.71 -1.14 -4.27
CA LYS A 197 21.22 -2.47 -3.92
C LYS A 197 22.44 -2.48 -2.98
N SER A 198 23.10 -1.34 -2.73
CA SER A 198 24.20 -1.25 -1.76
C SER A 198 23.71 -1.00 -0.33
N GLY A 199 22.46 -0.58 -0.16
CA GLY A 199 21.88 -0.15 1.10
C GLY A 199 21.94 1.36 1.33
N LYS A 200 22.39 2.14 0.34
CA LYS A 200 22.44 3.60 0.38
C LYS A 200 21.04 4.20 0.26
N ILE A 201 20.69 5.06 1.21
CA ILE A 201 19.43 5.81 1.24
C ILE A 201 19.54 7.04 0.33
N PHE A 202 18.51 7.29 -0.46
CA PHE A 202 18.40 8.47 -1.34
C PHE A 202 17.20 9.37 -1.00
N ALA A 203 16.14 8.81 -0.40
CA ALA A 203 15.06 9.57 0.23
C ALA A 203 14.51 8.83 1.45
N ALA A 204 14.04 9.58 2.43
CA ALA A 204 13.40 9.08 3.65
C ALA A 204 12.52 10.19 4.27
N GLU A 205 11.50 10.63 3.54
CA GLU A 205 10.77 11.87 3.90
C GLU A 205 9.26 11.81 3.75
N GLY A 206 8.56 12.65 4.51
CA GLY A 206 7.10 12.79 4.46
C GLY A 206 6.66 13.73 3.36
N GLY A 207 5.56 13.42 2.67
CA GLY A 207 5.12 14.18 1.50
C GLY A 207 3.61 14.18 1.22
N SER A 208 3.20 15.04 0.30
CA SER A 208 1.85 15.06 -0.25
C SER A 208 1.63 13.87 -1.21
N PRO A 209 0.39 13.53 -1.59
CA PRO A 209 0.11 12.45 -2.55
C PRO A 209 0.79 12.59 -3.92
N LEU A 210 1.17 13.81 -4.32
CA LEU A 210 1.94 14.08 -5.55
C LEU A 210 3.43 14.18 -5.26
N GLY A 211 3.82 14.93 -4.22
CA GLY A 211 5.22 15.17 -3.87
C GLY A 211 6.03 13.88 -3.64
N THR A 212 5.41 12.81 -3.10
CA THR A 212 6.11 11.52 -2.94
C THR A 212 6.48 10.85 -4.27
N VAL A 213 5.79 11.18 -5.37
CA VAL A 213 6.14 10.70 -6.72
C VAL A 213 7.21 11.60 -7.33
N GLU A 214 7.05 12.92 -7.22
CA GLU A 214 8.01 13.90 -7.72
C GLU A 214 9.43 13.70 -7.16
N VAL A 215 9.56 13.27 -5.89
CA VAL A 215 10.86 12.97 -5.26
C VAL A 215 11.58 11.82 -5.98
N VAL A 216 10.86 10.74 -6.31
CA VAL A 216 11.43 9.60 -7.03
C VAL A 216 11.76 9.99 -8.48
N GLU A 217 10.89 10.77 -9.13
CA GLU A 217 11.19 11.32 -10.45
C GLU A 217 12.45 12.19 -10.45
N LYS A 218 12.65 13.04 -9.42
CA LYS A 218 13.85 13.90 -9.30
C LYS A 218 15.12 13.06 -9.12
N LEU A 219 15.07 12.01 -8.30
CA LEU A 219 16.19 11.07 -8.10
C LEU A 219 16.54 10.22 -9.33
N ILE A 220 15.55 9.90 -10.18
CA ILE A 220 15.79 9.25 -11.47
C ILE A 220 16.41 10.26 -12.46
N LYS A 221 15.90 11.50 -12.49
CA LYS A 221 16.39 12.57 -13.37
C LYS A 221 17.76 13.11 -12.98
N SER A 222 18.22 12.94 -11.73
CA SER A 222 19.59 13.27 -11.30
C SER A 222 20.61 12.16 -11.61
N GLY A 223 20.17 10.97 -12.06
CA GLY A 223 21.05 9.83 -12.34
C GLY A 223 21.58 9.11 -11.09
N GLU A 224 21.22 9.57 -9.88
CA GLU A 224 21.71 9.04 -8.61
C GLU A 224 21.32 7.57 -8.34
N LEU A 225 20.16 7.13 -8.83
CA LEU A 225 19.75 5.72 -8.81
C LEU A 225 19.90 5.06 -10.19
N THR A 226 21.14 4.95 -10.64
CA THR A 226 21.54 4.07 -11.73
C THR A 226 21.98 2.71 -11.17
N GLY A 227 21.14 1.69 -11.35
CA GLY A 227 21.54 0.31 -11.06
C GLY A 227 22.70 -0.09 -11.97
N GLY A 228 23.74 -0.70 -11.39
CA GLY A 228 25.03 -0.88 -12.04
C GLY A 228 25.02 -1.78 -13.28
N THR A 229 24.77 -1.18 -14.45
CA THR A 229 25.19 -1.69 -15.75
C THR A 229 26.11 -0.65 -16.37
N ALA A 230 27.43 -0.82 -16.20
CA ALA A 230 28.43 -0.02 -16.87
C ALA A 230 28.62 -0.53 -18.32
N GLU A 231 27.60 -0.34 -19.15
CA GLU A 231 27.67 -0.58 -20.60
C GLU A 231 27.21 0.69 -21.33
N GLY A 232 28.09 1.22 -22.18
CA GLY A 232 27.99 2.62 -22.62
C GLY A 232 27.00 2.84 -23.76
N THR A 233 25.76 3.21 -23.44
CA THR A 233 24.99 4.08 -24.34
C THR A 233 25.52 5.50 -24.19
N ASN A 234 26.42 5.90 -25.08
CA ASN A 234 26.87 7.29 -25.19
C ASN A 234 25.64 8.21 -25.32
N ALA A 235 25.50 9.17 -24.42
CA ALA A 235 24.44 10.17 -24.49
C ALA A 235 24.79 11.17 -25.61
N ALA A 236 24.54 10.75 -26.84
CA ALA A 236 24.72 11.58 -28.02
C ALA A 236 23.81 12.81 -27.91
N SER A 237 24.42 13.95 -27.57
CA SER A 237 23.76 15.25 -27.61
C SER A 237 23.21 15.52 -29.01
N ASP A 238 22.14 16.33 -29.08
CA ASP A 238 21.27 16.54 -30.24
C ASP A 238 21.92 17.26 -31.46
N GLU A 239 23.25 17.26 -31.54
CA GLU A 239 24.07 18.03 -32.47
C GLU A 239 24.75 17.15 -33.55
N GLU A 240 24.97 15.86 -33.31
CA GLU A 240 25.72 14.99 -34.25
C GLU A 240 24.85 14.38 -35.37
N VAL A 241 23.53 14.21 -35.15
CA VAL A 241 22.60 13.66 -36.15
C VAL A 241 22.54 14.54 -37.41
N ALA A 242 22.69 15.86 -37.25
CA ALA A 242 22.75 16.82 -38.36
C ALA A 242 23.98 16.64 -39.27
N LYS A 243 25.05 15.99 -38.77
CA LYS A 243 26.32 15.86 -39.48
C LYS A 243 26.38 14.61 -40.37
N VAL A 244 25.80 13.51 -39.91
CA VAL A 244 25.74 12.24 -40.68
C VAL A 244 24.86 12.40 -41.92
N ALA A 245 23.76 13.14 -41.83
CA ALA A 245 22.87 13.41 -42.96
C ALA A 245 23.56 14.14 -44.14
N ALA A 246 24.52 15.03 -43.85
CA ALA A 246 25.24 15.77 -44.88
C ALA A 246 26.21 14.88 -45.69
N GLN A 247 26.80 13.85 -45.07
CA GLN A 247 27.84 13.03 -45.70
C GLN A 247 27.29 11.98 -46.68
N VAL A 248 25.99 11.65 -46.59
CA VAL A 248 25.31 10.76 -47.55
C VAL A 248 24.97 11.48 -48.85
N ALA A 249 24.79 12.81 -48.84
CA ALA A 249 24.44 13.60 -50.02
C ALA A 249 25.61 13.68 -51.04
N ASP A 250 26.83 13.96 -50.57
CA ASP A 250 28.02 14.19 -51.41
C ASP A 250 28.44 12.96 -52.26
N THR A 251 28.05 11.75 -51.83
CA THR A 251 28.39 10.51 -52.52
C THR A 251 27.49 10.24 -53.75
N ALA A 252 26.35 10.92 -53.87
CA ALA A 252 25.40 10.69 -54.96
C ALA A 252 25.78 11.40 -56.28
N GLU A 253 26.55 12.49 -56.22
CA GLU A 253 26.81 13.39 -57.36
C GLU A 253 28.07 13.00 -58.18
N LYS A 254 28.58 11.77 -58.01
CA LYS A 254 29.91 11.36 -58.52
C LYS A 254 29.94 10.00 -59.23
N LEU A 255 28.80 9.57 -59.76
CA LEU A 255 28.62 8.31 -60.50
C LEU A 255 27.96 8.47 -61.89
N ASP A 256 27.72 9.71 -62.34
CA ASP A 256 27.05 10.02 -63.62
C ASP A 256 27.73 11.23 -64.32
N GLY A 257 29.07 11.18 -64.44
CA GLY A 257 29.91 12.22 -65.05
C GLY A 257 31.36 11.78 -65.28
#